data_AF-A0ABD5TB93-F1
#
_entry.id   AF-A0ABD5TB93-F1
#
_cell.length_a   1.000
_cell.length_b   1.000
_cell.length_c   1.000
_cell.angle_alpha   90.00
_cell.angle_beta   90.00
_cell.angle_gamma   90.00
#
_symmetry.space_group_name_H-M   'P 1'
#
loop_
_entity.id
_entity.type
_entity.pdbx_description
1 polymer ?
#
loop_
_entity_poly.entity_id
_entity_poly.type
_entity_poly.pdbx_seq_one_letter_code
_entity_poly.pdbx_strand_id
1 'polypeptide(L)'
;MPRFAYPCPGCRTTNSLHDAGCDFEGTEWHHIEQAYTDVLAVLVDGAVTESALQHAVHDEWSGLHRAALDLLQREGRVEADGDTLGLLTAERYREEVSEPTREPMATIYREGSYPGCHDNSIFALVAWYEMVGLSWAETRQNVLEWLDRSGTWDRGGFEESSPEQLVDSKRHVYEAGYGWKEKAQAAKRVIERHG
;
A
#
# COMPACT_ATOMS: atom_id res chain seq x y z
N MET A 1 -4.88 -11.71 -21.77
CA MET A 1 -3.41 -11.62 -21.81
C MET A 1 -2.87 -11.99 -20.43
N PRO A 2 -1.83 -12.82 -20.33
CA PRO A 2 -1.13 -13.01 -19.07
C PRO A 2 -0.60 -11.66 -18.57
N ARG A 3 -0.70 -11.44 -17.26
CA ARG A 3 -0.09 -10.29 -16.58
C ARG A 3 1.10 -10.80 -15.80
N PHE A 4 2.21 -10.10 -15.90
CA PHE A 4 3.39 -10.38 -15.13
C PHE A 4 3.34 -9.69 -13.76
N ALA A 5 4.02 -10.26 -12.78
CA ALA A 5 3.98 -9.76 -11.40
C ALA A 5 4.77 -8.44 -11.25
N TYR A 6 5.91 -8.35 -11.93
CA TYR A 6 6.75 -7.16 -11.90
C TYR A 6 6.51 -6.28 -13.13
N PRO A 7 6.25 -4.98 -12.97
CA PRO A 7 6.05 -4.07 -14.08
C PRO A 7 7.37 -3.71 -14.77
N CYS A 8 7.34 -3.33 -16.04
CA CYS A 8 8.50 -2.71 -16.69
C CYS A 8 8.91 -1.44 -15.90
N PRO A 9 10.20 -1.27 -15.51
CA PRO A 9 10.59 -0.11 -14.71
C PRO A 9 10.55 1.23 -15.48
N GLY A 10 10.55 1.19 -16.82
CA GLY A 10 10.46 2.37 -17.66
C GLY A 10 9.02 2.87 -17.86
N CYS A 11 8.11 1.99 -18.31
CA CYS A 11 6.73 2.37 -18.68
C CYS A 11 5.64 1.75 -17.79
N ARG A 12 6.00 0.96 -16.79
CA ARG A 12 5.08 0.31 -15.84
C ARG A 12 4.07 -0.69 -16.43
N THR A 13 4.15 -1.02 -17.72
CA THR A 13 3.34 -2.09 -18.30
C THR A 13 3.62 -3.41 -17.57
N THR A 14 2.65 -4.31 -17.51
CA THR A 14 2.79 -5.65 -16.93
C THR A 14 2.54 -6.73 -17.98
N ASN A 15 2.81 -6.41 -19.24
CA ASN A 15 2.67 -7.29 -20.39
C ASN A 15 3.66 -6.86 -21.49
N SER A 16 3.81 -7.67 -22.54
CA SER A 16 4.80 -7.43 -23.59
C SER A 16 4.56 -6.19 -24.48
N LEU A 17 3.48 -5.44 -24.27
CA LEU A 17 3.21 -4.18 -24.97
C LEU A 17 3.69 -3.01 -24.10
N HIS A 18 4.76 -2.37 -24.54
CA HIS A 18 5.33 -1.19 -23.90
C HIS A 18 4.73 0.09 -24.48
N ASP A 19 4.78 1.17 -23.69
CA ASP A 19 4.48 2.51 -24.19
C ASP A 19 5.55 2.97 -25.17
N ALA A 20 5.15 3.83 -26.12
CA ALA A 20 6.06 4.37 -27.12
C ALA A 20 7.22 5.13 -26.46
N GLY A 21 8.45 4.77 -26.84
CA GLY A 21 9.68 5.38 -26.30
C GLY A 21 10.13 4.81 -24.96
N CYS A 22 9.64 3.63 -24.57
CA CYS A 22 10.18 2.93 -23.41
C CYS A 22 11.61 2.43 -23.68
N ASP A 23 12.54 2.80 -22.81
CA ASP A 23 13.96 2.37 -22.90
C ASP A 23 14.16 0.85 -22.84
N PHE A 24 13.14 0.11 -22.39
CA PHE A 24 13.17 -1.34 -22.24
C PHE A 24 12.29 -2.08 -23.24
N GLU A 25 11.75 -1.38 -24.25
CA GLU A 25 11.03 -2.02 -25.35
C GLU A 25 11.90 -3.09 -26.02
N GLY A 26 11.33 -4.28 -26.25
CA GLY A 26 12.05 -5.43 -26.82
C GLY A 26 12.89 -6.22 -25.82
N THR A 27 12.95 -5.82 -24.55
CA THR A 27 13.56 -6.61 -23.48
C THR A 27 12.68 -7.83 -23.18
N GLU A 28 13.27 -9.03 -23.15
CA GLU A 28 12.54 -10.22 -22.73
C GLU A 28 12.07 -10.09 -21.28
N TRP A 29 10.83 -10.50 -21.01
CA TRP A 29 10.20 -10.22 -19.71
C TRP A 29 10.94 -10.86 -18.53
N HIS A 30 11.55 -12.03 -18.75
CA HIS A 30 12.31 -12.72 -17.72
C HIS A 30 13.52 -11.91 -17.24
N HIS A 31 14.14 -11.08 -18.09
CA HIS A 31 15.20 -10.16 -17.67
C HIS A 31 14.67 -9.00 -16.81
N ILE A 32 13.44 -8.54 -17.08
CA ILE A 32 12.77 -7.54 -16.24
C ILE A 32 12.53 -8.12 -14.85
N GLU A 33 11.93 -9.32 -14.77
CA GLU A 33 11.66 -9.99 -13.48
C GLU A 33 12.96 -10.33 -12.74
N GLN A 34 14.00 -10.73 -13.46
CA GLN A 34 15.32 -10.97 -12.89
C GLN A 34 15.87 -9.71 -12.24
N ALA A 35 15.82 -8.54 -12.88
CA ALA A 35 16.35 -7.31 -12.32
C ALA A 35 15.69 -6.91 -10.99
N TYR A 36 14.37 -7.12 -10.83
CA TYR A 36 13.72 -6.94 -9.52
C TYR A 36 14.16 -8.00 -8.52
N THR A 37 14.21 -9.25 -8.96
CA THR A 37 14.56 -10.39 -8.09
C THR A 37 15.97 -10.25 -7.55
N ASP A 38 16.92 -9.85 -8.38
CA ASP A 38 18.33 -9.67 -7.99
C ASP A 38 18.48 -8.56 -6.95
N VAL A 39 17.77 -7.44 -7.10
CA VAL A 39 17.75 -6.36 -6.10
C VAL A 39 17.10 -6.83 -4.79
N LEU A 40 15.92 -7.45 -4.89
CA LEU A 40 15.16 -7.87 -3.72
C LEU A 40 15.87 -8.99 -2.95
N ALA A 41 16.50 -9.95 -3.65
CA ALA A 41 17.21 -11.07 -3.04
C ALA A 41 18.34 -10.59 -2.11
N VAL A 42 19.10 -9.57 -2.52
CA VAL A 42 20.15 -8.98 -1.68
C VAL A 42 19.55 -8.26 -0.48
N LEU A 43 18.49 -7.46 -0.68
CA LEU A 43 17.91 -6.64 0.38
C LEU A 43 17.08 -7.44 1.40
N VAL A 44 16.65 -8.67 1.07
CA VAL A 44 16.01 -9.59 2.02
C VAL A 44 16.96 -9.98 3.16
N ASP A 45 18.27 -10.06 2.89
CA ASP A 45 19.27 -10.42 3.90
C ASP A 45 19.68 -9.26 4.82
N GLY A 46 19.28 -8.03 4.49
CA GLY A 46 19.49 -6.84 5.31
C GLY A 46 19.76 -5.57 4.51
N ALA A 47 19.87 -4.45 5.23
CA ALA A 47 20.22 -3.18 4.62
C ALA A 47 21.68 -3.17 4.16
N VAL A 48 21.93 -2.71 2.94
CA VAL A 48 23.27 -2.64 2.32
C VAL A 48 23.45 -1.31 1.59
N THR A 49 24.68 -0.87 1.39
CA THR A 49 24.93 0.30 0.54
C THR A 49 24.56 0.02 -0.91
N GLU A 50 24.24 1.06 -1.69
CA GLU A 50 23.98 0.88 -3.13
C GLU A 50 25.18 0.24 -3.84
N SER A 51 26.41 0.59 -3.43
CA SER A 51 27.61 -0.04 -3.98
C SER A 51 27.68 -1.52 -3.64
N ALA A 52 27.38 -1.92 -2.40
CA ALA A 52 27.34 -3.33 -2.01
C ALA A 52 26.23 -4.09 -2.77
N LEU A 53 25.07 -3.47 -2.96
CA LEU A 53 23.98 -4.01 -3.78
C LEU A 53 24.45 -4.26 -5.22
N GLN A 54 25.10 -3.28 -5.85
CA GLN A 54 25.64 -3.38 -7.21
C GLN A 54 26.66 -4.51 -7.35
N HIS A 55 27.45 -4.80 -6.32
CA HIS A 55 28.44 -5.89 -6.32
C HIS A 55 27.85 -7.26 -5.97
N ALA A 56 26.71 -7.30 -5.28
CA ALA A 56 26.08 -8.53 -4.82
C ALA A 56 25.12 -9.14 -5.85
N VAL A 57 24.57 -8.31 -6.76
CA VAL A 57 23.80 -8.80 -7.90
C VAL A 57 24.66 -9.74 -8.74
N HIS A 58 24.10 -10.90 -9.07
CA HIS A 58 24.72 -11.84 -9.97
C HIS A 58 24.78 -11.24 -11.39
N ASP A 59 25.93 -11.31 -12.05
CA ASP A 59 26.25 -10.67 -13.34
C ASP A 59 26.43 -9.14 -13.29
N GLU A 60 26.36 -8.46 -14.45
CA GLU A 60 26.65 -7.03 -14.57
C GLU A 60 25.45 -6.17 -14.16
N TRP A 61 25.68 -5.25 -13.22
CA TRP A 61 24.69 -4.24 -12.84
C TRP A 61 24.34 -3.34 -14.03
N SER A 62 23.18 -3.59 -14.63
CA SER A 62 22.72 -2.92 -15.83
C SER A 62 21.82 -1.71 -15.57
N GLY A 63 21.51 -0.95 -16.62
CA GLY A 63 20.51 0.12 -16.55
C GLY A 63 19.11 -0.38 -16.13
N LEU A 64 18.80 -1.65 -16.37
CA LEU A 64 17.54 -2.27 -15.95
C LEU A 64 17.47 -2.44 -14.43
N HIS A 65 18.58 -2.85 -13.79
CA HIS A 65 18.68 -2.95 -12.32
C HIS A 65 18.52 -1.57 -11.67
N ARG A 66 19.18 -0.55 -12.21
CA ARG A 66 19.02 0.83 -11.72
C ARG A 66 17.57 1.30 -11.83
N ALA A 67 16.93 1.08 -12.98
CA ALA A 67 15.55 1.51 -13.18
C ALA A 67 14.57 0.73 -12.28
N ALA A 68 14.81 -0.56 -12.05
CA ALA A 68 14.03 -1.38 -11.12
C ALA A 68 14.18 -0.88 -9.68
N LEU A 69 15.41 -0.62 -9.22
CA LEU A 69 15.68 -0.03 -7.91
C LEU A 69 15.00 1.33 -7.74
N ASP A 70 15.15 2.23 -8.71
CA ASP A 70 14.52 3.55 -8.67
C ASP A 70 12.99 3.44 -8.57
N LEU A 71 12.38 2.48 -9.28
CA LEU A 71 10.94 2.27 -9.21
C LEU A 71 10.54 1.70 -7.84
N LEU A 72 11.27 0.73 -7.30
CA LEU A 72 11.02 0.20 -5.95
C LEU A 72 11.10 1.29 -4.88
N GLN A 73 12.05 2.22 -4.99
CA GLN A 73 12.15 3.39 -4.13
C GLN A 73 10.96 4.35 -4.30
N ARG A 74 10.60 4.67 -5.56
CA ARG A 74 9.44 5.51 -5.86
C ARG A 74 8.12 4.93 -5.35
N GLU A 75 8.02 3.61 -5.27
CA GLU A 75 6.84 2.90 -4.74
C GLU A 75 6.91 2.64 -3.23
N GLY A 76 7.96 3.11 -2.55
CA GLY A 76 8.13 2.93 -1.10
C GLY A 76 8.35 1.47 -0.69
N ARG A 77 8.87 0.64 -1.58
CA ARG A 77 9.24 -0.76 -1.29
C ARG A 77 10.68 -0.89 -0.78
N VAL A 78 11.54 0.01 -1.24
CA VAL A 78 12.93 0.15 -0.79
C VAL A 78 13.10 1.57 -0.26
N GLU A 79 13.80 1.72 0.86
CA GLU A 79 14.07 3.01 1.46
C GLU A 79 15.58 3.21 1.65
N ALA A 80 16.00 4.47 1.50
CA ALA A 80 17.33 4.90 1.83
C ALA A 80 17.38 5.42 3.27
N ASP A 81 18.23 4.84 4.10
CA ASP A 81 18.59 5.37 5.41
C ASP A 81 20.10 5.68 5.41
N GLY A 82 20.42 6.97 5.35
CA GLY A 82 21.80 7.42 5.14
C GLY A 82 22.37 6.93 3.80
N ASP A 83 23.42 6.10 3.87
CA ASP A 83 24.09 5.49 2.73
C ASP A 83 23.63 4.05 2.44
N THR A 84 22.67 3.55 3.22
CA THR A 84 22.15 2.18 3.09
C THR A 84 20.76 2.15 2.49
N LEU A 85 20.51 1.10 1.72
CA LEU A 85 19.25 0.72 1.13
C LEU A 85 18.73 -0.50 1.89
N GLY A 86 17.49 -0.46 2.32
CA GLY A 86 16.81 -1.59 2.94
C GLY A 86 15.42 -1.79 2.34
N LEU A 87 14.89 -3.00 2.43
CA LEU A 87 13.45 -3.20 2.24
C LEU A 87 12.72 -2.39 3.31
N LEU A 88 11.66 -1.68 2.91
CA LEU A 88 10.72 -1.16 3.88
C LEU A 88 10.10 -2.38 4.58
N THR A 89 10.51 -2.65 5.82
CA THR A 89 9.98 -3.79 6.55
C THR A 89 8.47 -3.59 6.71
N ALA A 90 7.71 -4.69 6.76
CA ALA A 90 6.28 -4.60 7.07
C ALA A 90 6.02 -3.81 8.37
N GLU A 91 6.99 -3.75 9.28
CA GLU A 91 6.95 -2.99 10.54
C GLU A 91 7.10 -1.48 10.35
N ARG A 92 8.07 -1.02 9.53
CA ARG A 92 8.21 0.41 9.21
C ARG A 92 7.11 0.90 8.27
N TYR A 93 6.67 0.05 7.33
CA TYR A 93 5.47 0.27 6.52
C TYR A 93 4.22 0.42 7.40
N ARG A 94 4.10 -0.40 8.46
CA ARG A 94 3.01 -0.30 9.45
C ARG A 94 3.05 1.04 10.19
N GLU A 95 4.19 1.54 10.60
CA GLU A 95 4.29 2.84 11.29
C GLU A 95 4.02 4.03 10.35
N GLU A 96 4.51 3.99 9.10
CA GLU A 96 4.34 5.11 8.16
C GLU A 96 2.98 5.11 7.42
N VAL A 97 2.32 3.95 7.33
CA VAL A 97 1.12 3.76 6.52
C VAL A 97 -0.08 3.24 7.33
N SER A 98 -0.01 3.20 8.67
CA SER A 98 -1.20 2.98 9.51
C SER A 98 -2.06 4.23 9.68
N GLU A 99 -1.50 5.43 9.45
CA GLU A 99 -2.21 6.70 9.63
C GLU A 99 -2.37 7.45 8.30
N PRO A 100 -3.58 7.52 7.71
CA PRO A 100 -3.82 8.30 6.51
C PRO A 100 -3.60 9.80 6.74
N THR A 101 -2.60 10.38 6.08
CA THR A 101 -2.28 11.82 6.17
C THR A 101 -2.87 12.67 5.04
N ARG A 102 -3.41 12.03 3.99
CA ARG A 102 -3.99 12.70 2.82
C ARG A 102 -5.52 12.63 2.80
N GLU A 103 -6.14 13.69 2.32
CA GLU A 103 -7.58 13.76 2.10
C GLU A 103 -8.04 12.78 0.99
N PRO A 104 -9.26 12.21 1.09
CA PRO A 104 -10.27 12.36 2.16
C PRO A 104 -10.03 11.51 3.42
N MET A 105 -9.06 10.59 3.40
CA MET A 105 -8.85 9.64 4.50
C MET A 105 -8.40 10.32 5.79
N ALA A 106 -7.57 11.36 5.70
CA ALA A 106 -7.10 12.13 6.85
C ALA A 106 -8.25 12.67 7.72
N THR A 107 -9.32 13.16 7.09
CA THR A 107 -10.51 13.62 7.82
C THR A 107 -11.21 12.47 8.54
N ILE A 108 -11.44 11.34 7.88
CA ILE A 108 -12.08 10.15 8.49
C ILE A 108 -11.25 9.64 9.66
N TYR A 109 -9.94 9.56 9.47
CA TYR A 109 -9.04 9.00 10.46
C TYR A 109 -8.98 9.86 11.72
N ARG A 110 -8.87 11.19 11.55
CA ARG A 110 -8.77 12.15 12.65
C ARG A 110 -10.09 12.38 13.38
N GLU A 111 -11.18 12.58 12.64
CA GLU A 111 -12.47 13.00 13.21
C GLU A 111 -13.37 11.82 13.61
N GLY A 112 -13.00 10.60 13.20
CA GLY A 112 -13.87 9.45 13.27
C GLY A 112 -15.00 9.51 12.25
N SER A 113 -16.10 8.81 12.55
CA SER A 113 -17.32 8.85 11.75
C SER A 113 -18.54 9.24 12.58
N TYR A 114 -19.63 9.58 11.90
CA TYR A 114 -20.88 10.03 12.50
C TYR A 114 -22.06 9.22 11.94
N PRO A 115 -23.21 9.20 12.65
CA PRO A 115 -24.43 8.58 12.13
C PRO A 115 -24.75 9.07 10.71
N GLY A 116 -25.00 8.12 9.81
CA GLY A 116 -25.18 8.40 8.37
C GLY A 116 -23.91 8.28 7.52
N CYS A 117 -22.73 8.04 8.11
CA CYS A 117 -21.52 7.72 7.34
C CYS A 117 -20.61 6.61 7.90
N HIS A 118 -21.01 5.92 8.97
CA HIS A 118 -20.25 4.81 9.56
C HIS A 118 -19.80 3.77 8.53
N ASP A 119 -20.75 3.25 7.75
CA ASP A 119 -20.48 2.22 6.73
C ASP A 119 -19.44 2.69 5.71
N ASN A 120 -19.63 3.88 5.14
CA ASN A 120 -18.71 4.45 4.16
C ASN A 120 -17.31 4.69 4.75
N SER A 121 -17.23 5.07 6.02
CA SER A 121 -15.97 5.35 6.71
C SER A 121 -15.17 4.07 6.96
N ILE A 122 -15.83 3.05 7.50
CA ILE A 122 -15.21 1.75 7.79
C ILE A 122 -14.83 1.04 6.48
N PHE A 123 -15.71 1.07 5.48
CA PHE A 123 -15.40 0.55 4.15
C PHE A 123 -14.13 1.19 3.60
N ALA A 124 -14.05 2.53 3.65
CA ALA A 124 -12.91 3.26 3.13
C ALA A 124 -11.62 2.92 3.87
N LEU A 125 -11.65 2.76 5.20
CA LEU A 125 -10.48 2.33 5.98
C LEU A 125 -10.04 0.92 5.62
N VAL A 126 -10.96 -0.05 5.57
CA VAL A 126 -10.64 -1.44 5.21
C VAL A 126 -10.04 -1.53 3.81
N ALA A 127 -10.67 -0.88 2.83
CA ALA A 127 -10.19 -0.84 1.45
C ALA A 127 -8.87 -0.06 1.30
N TRP A 128 -8.62 0.95 2.13
CA TRP A 128 -7.35 1.67 2.12
C TRP A 128 -6.23 0.82 2.70
N TYR A 129 -6.45 0.15 3.85
CA TYR A 129 -5.49 -0.76 4.47
C TYR A 129 -5.14 -1.95 3.58
N GLU A 130 -6.12 -2.52 2.86
CA GLU A 130 -5.86 -3.52 1.84
C GLU A 130 -4.95 -2.99 0.72
N MET A 131 -5.26 -1.80 0.20
CA MET A 131 -4.52 -1.18 -0.90
C MET A 131 -3.08 -0.83 -0.52
N VAL A 132 -2.84 -0.47 0.74
CA VAL A 132 -1.47 -0.27 1.27
C VAL A 132 -0.80 -1.61 1.62
N GLY A 133 -1.54 -2.71 1.65
CA GLY A 133 -0.98 -4.07 1.75
C GLY A 133 -0.86 -4.59 3.17
N LEU A 134 -1.67 -4.08 4.11
CA LEU A 134 -1.86 -4.73 5.39
C LEU A 134 -2.58 -6.07 5.19
N SER A 135 -2.24 -7.06 6.01
CA SER A 135 -3.02 -8.29 6.11
C SER A 135 -4.41 -8.02 6.69
N TRP A 136 -5.34 -8.97 6.55
CA TRP A 136 -6.65 -8.86 7.18
C TRP A 136 -6.54 -8.72 8.71
N ALA A 137 -5.64 -9.47 9.35
CA ALA A 137 -5.46 -9.41 10.80
C ALA A 137 -5.02 -8.01 11.26
N GLU A 138 -4.07 -7.40 10.53
CA GLU A 138 -3.61 -6.03 10.79
C GLU A 138 -4.69 -5.00 10.48
N THR A 139 -5.39 -5.15 9.35
CA THR A 139 -6.51 -4.27 8.96
C THR A 139 -7.58 -4.26 10.05
N ARG A 140 -7.99 -5.45 10.50
CA ARG A 140 -8.98 -5.63 11.57
C ARG A 140 -8.55 -4.91 12.85
N GLN A 141 -7.31 -5.13 13.29
CA GLN A 141 -6.77 -4.48 14.49
C GLN A 141 -6.76 -2.95 14.35
N ASN A 142 -6.25 -2.42 13.23
CA ASN A 142 -6.18 -0.98 13.01
C ASN A 142 -7.56 -0.31 12.96
N VAL A 143 -8.58 -0.98 12.38
CA VAL A 143 -9.95 -0.43 12.39
C VAL A 143 -10.53 -0.45 13.80
N LEU A 144 -10.29 -1.49 14.60
CA LEU A 144 -10.74 -1.54 16.00
C LEU A 144 -10.10 -0.44 16.84
N GLU A 145 -8.79 -0.25 16.72
CA GLU A 145 -8.07 0.82 17.40
C GLU A 145 -8.56 2.20 16.95
N TRP A 146 -8.86 2.39 15.66
CA TRP A 146 -9.47 3.62 15.17
C TRP A 146 -10.87 3.85 15.74
N LEU A 147 -11.71 2.81 15.83
CA LEU A 147 -13.07 2.92 16.40
C LEU A 147 -13.04 3.42 17.85
N ASP A 148 -12.09 2.91 18.64
CA ASP A 148 -11.82 3.31 20.02
C ASP A 148 -11.25 4.74 20.09
N ARG A 149 -10.11 4.99 19.45
CA ARG A 149 -9.38 6.26 19.54
C ARG A 149 -10.16 7.46 19.01
N SER A 150 -10.97 7.27 17.97
CA SER A 150 -11.79 8.34 17.40
C SER A 150 -13.11 8.58 18.15
N GLY A 151 -13.44 7.72 19.13
CA GLY A 151 -14.74 7.72 19.81
C GLY A 151 -15.91 7.40 18.86
N THR A 152 -15.63 6.83 17.68
CA THR A 152 -16.65 6.52 16.68
C THR A 152 -17.68 5.53 17.23
N TRP A 153 -17.23 4.50 17.94
CA TRP A 153 -18.12 3.50 18.52
C TRP A 153 -19.06 4.12 19.56
N ASP A 154 -18.53 4.96 20.44
CA ASP A 154 -19.27 5.62 21.52
C ASP A 154 -20.35 6.59 21.02
N ARG A 155 -20.22 7.10 19.79
CA ARG A 155 -21.26 7.93 19.15
C ARG A 155 -22.53 7.13 18.80
N GLY A 156 -22.45 5.79 18.81
CA GLY A 156 -23.58 4.90 18.53
C GLY A 156 -24.05 4.95 17.07
N GLY A 157 -25.18 4.28 16.78
CA GLY A 157 -25.74 4.19 15.43
C GLY A 157 -25.29 2.95 14.63
N PHE A 158 -24.72 1.96 15.32
CA PHE A 158 -24.38 0.64 14.77
C PHE A 158 -25.51 -0.37 15.02
N GLU A 159 -25.69 -1.29 14.07
CA GLU A 159 -26.64 -2.40 14.23
C GLU A 159 -25.97 -3.59 14.94
N GLU A 160 -24.65 -3.68 14.83
CA GLU A 160 -23.84 -4.72 15.45
C GLU A 160 -23.72 -4.54 16.96
N SER A 161 -23.54 -5.67 17.65
CA SER A 161 -23.48 -5.70 19.11
C SER A 161 -22.09 -5.40 19.68
N SER A 162 -21.05 -5.42 18.83
CA SER A 162 -19.68 -5.09 19.22
C SER A 162 -18.86 -4.53 18.05
N PRO A 163 -17.77 -3.79 18.32
CA PRO A 163 -16.83 -3.32 17.30
C PRO A 163 -16.26 -4.48 16.47
N GLU A 164 -15.94 -5.61 17.10
CA GLU A 164 -15.40 -6.79 16.44
C GLU A 164 -16.37 -7.35 15.41
N GLN A 165 -17.64 -7.51 15.80
CA GLN A 165 -18.67 -8.02 14.90
C GLN A 165 -18.85 -7.11 13.67
N LEU A 166 -18.83 -5.79 13.90
CA LEU A 166 -18.89 -4.78 12.84
C LEU A 166 -17.69 -4.89 11.89
N VAL A 167 -16.47 -4.94 12.40
CA VAL A 167 -15.28 -5.02 11.56
C VAL A 167 -15.23 -6.36 10.81
N ASP A 168 -15.55 -7.46 11.48
CA ASP A 168 -15.57 -8.79 10.87
C ASP A 168 -16.63 -8.91 9.76
N SER A 169 -17.76 -8.20 9.87
CA SER A 169 -18.76 -8.14 8.80
C SER A 169 -18.21 -7.49 7.51
N LYS A 170 -17.16 -6.67 7.61
CA LYS A 170 -16.51 -5.98 6.49
C LYS A 170 -15.36 -6.75 5.85
N ARG A 171 -15.08 -7.99 6.28
CA ARG A 171 -14.02 -8.81 5.68
C ARG A 171 -14.15 -8.97 4.16
N HIS A 172 -15.37 -9.05 3.65
CA HIS A 172 -15.63 -9.12 2.21
C HIS A 172 -15.12 -7.89 1.45
N VAL A 173 -15.01 -6.72 2.10
CA VAL A 173 -14.48 -5.49 1.48
C VAL A 173 -12.98 -5.64 1.22
N TYR A 174 -12.26 -6.22 2.18
CA TYR A 174 -10.85 -6.54 2.07
C TYR A 174 -10.60 -7.57 0.96
N GLU A 175 -11.37 -8.67 0.94
CA GLU A 175 -11.14 -9.76 -0.01
C GLU A 175 -11.48 -9.39 -1.47
N ALA A 176 -12.36 -8.41 -1.69
CA ALA A 176 -12.81 -8.02 -3.02
C ALA A 176 -11.91 -6.98 -3.73
N GLY A 177 -10.99 -6.32 -3.00
CA GLY A 177 -10.12 -5.28 -3.56
C GLY A 177 -10.89 -4.04 -4.03
N TYR A 178 -11.86 -3.57 -3.25
CA TYR A 178 -12.67 -2.41 -3.63
C TYR A 178 -11.88 -1.08 -3.59
N GLY A 179 -12.30 -0.11 -4.40
CA GLY A 179 -11.79 1.26 -4.31
C GLY A 179 -12.35 2.02 -3.09
N TRP A 180 -11.48 2.68 -2.32
CA TRP A 180 -11.87 3.45 -1.13
C TRP A 180 -12.33 4.89 -1.41
N LYS A 181 -11.88 5.51 -2.51
CA LYS A 181 -11.98 6.97 -2.74
C LYS A 181 -13.41 7.51 -2.71
N GLU A 182 -14.35 6.86 -3.38
CA GLU A 182 -15.73 7.33 -3.46
C GLU A 182 -16.42 7.31 -2.09
N LYS A 183 -16.24 6.19 -1.37
CA LYS A 183 -16.77 5.98 -0.02
C LYS A 183 -16.16 6.97 0.96
N ALA A 184 -14.85 7.20 0.87
CA ALA A 184 -14.17 8.16 1.69
C ALA A 184 -14.66 9.60 1.46
N GLN A 185 -14.85 10.00 0.19
CA GLN A 185 -15.43 11.31 -0.12
C GLN A 185 -16.88 11.46 0.38
N ALA A 186 -17.69 10.41 0.25
CA ALA A 186 -19.05 10.41 0.77
C ALA A 186 -19.08 10.56 2.30
N ALA A 187 -18.20 9.84 3.00
CA ALA A 187 -18.07 9.94 4.44
C ALA A 187 -17.59 11.31 4.90
N LYS A 188 -16.52 11.82 4.28
CA LYS A 188 -15.96 13.15 4.57
C LYS A 188 -17.02 14.25 4.49
N ARG A 189 -17.85 14.26 3.44
CA ARG A 189 -18.94 15.25 3.30
C ARG A 189 -19.94 15.23 4.45
N VAL A 190 -20.14 14.09 5.10
CA VAL A 190 -21.00 13.99 6.30
C VAL A 190 -20.26 14.50 7.52
N ILE A 191 -19.02 14.06 7.71
CA ILE A 191 -18.14 14.47 8.82
C ILE A 191 -18.00 15.99 8.88
N GLU A 192 -17.72 16.64 7.75
CA GLU A 192 -17.59 18.10 7.63
C GLU A 192 -18.88 18.88 7.96
N ARG A 193 -20.03 18.23 8.05
CA ARG A 193 -21.28 18.87 8.51
C ARG A 193 -21.48 18.78 10.02
N HIS A 194 -20.70 17.95 10.70
CA HIS A 194 -20.77 17.74 12.15
C HIS A 194 -19.65 18.44 12.92
N GLY A 195 -18.54 18.81 12.26
CA GLY A 195 -17.47 19.66 12.79
C GLY A 195 -17.58 21.10 12.32
#